data_AF-A0AAC8QF02-F1
#
_entry.id   AF-A0AAC8QF02-F1
#
_cell.length_a   1.000
_cell.length_b   1.000
_cell.length_c   1.000
_cell.angle_alpha   90.00
_cell.angle_beta   90.00
_cell.angle_gamma   90.00
#
_symmetry.space_group_name_H-M   'P 1'
#
loop_
_entity.id
_entity.type
_entity.pdbx_description
1 polymer ?
#
loop_
_entity_poly.entity_id
_entity_poly.type
_entity_poly.pdbx_seq_one_letter_code
_entity_poly.pdbx_strand_id
1 'polypeptide(L)'
;MPMRRRSTRQYVTTPEGTRELHIYFGVKELTLDEPDLISFGEALLEHDQFMAGSATAWSVGEPYPWERVRELLEALLAEELLSREAPKPSSEGQLLRRFLESEARRAAPSEPLWWNPDCPRVMERLVGQPLELGFLETVLPAYRLAHPALDAEGRHVGEMSVFPDAMRMKLPTERRTCPYPGSRYREEAPMNLTALKSMTRHWKPVLRAVLAVREEFLRHHPLLPDGRWRLGDLHALSYVVLALPSLLLMRANAPVPNGMLDPVLSSLFRVTDGVRMVTSYLLLLLEGPVPYDTPTTAAELLRVTEQANLYLSTRGVCAGPPHMVEDFFATLLEGKPVTGAPIPPAAWEAELPAAMDYGLLGLQLYSLQSTHWSRMCHAYDVIHTALLEVEEEPGGVLGRLRAHVERDWQLVQLSGLHHATPRALTEAAFSEMYARAQRGRRGFREGAPQHLRDAFTPAGDEVDGNARLRLRELMRSRAGAPSGARGDVLDAVADAVAEFLALERSALRVLEGTQRQVNALLQRPHPARKLSGADLSLGHRLRIGTTRMRPYLLDVLREELGITVENTEDATRCGLASS
;
A
#
# COMPACT_ATOMS: atom_id res chain seq x y z
N MET A 1 0.28 -1.89 -34.45
CA MET A 1 0.58 -1.35 -33.10
C MET A 1 1.62 -2.24 -32.44
N PRO A 2 2.81 -1.71 -32.05
CA PRO A 2 3.85 -2.55 -31.46
C PRO A 2 3.33 -3.28 -30.23
N MET A 3 3.53 -4.60 -30.16
CA MET A 3 3.06 -5.43 -29.06
C MET A 3 1.54 -5.32 -28.80
N ARG A 4 0.69 -5.43 -29.84
CA ARG A 4 -0.77 -5.21 -29.74
C ARG A 4 -1.47 -5.99 -28.62
N ARG A 5 -0.92 -7.15 -28.25
CA ARG A 5 -1.39 -7.96 -27.12
C ARG A 5 -1.21 -7.28 -25.75
N ARG A 6 -0.52 -6.14 -25.68
CA ARG A 6 -0.50 -5.23 -24.51
C ARG A 6 -1.78 -4.42 -24.38
N SER A 7 -2.51 -4.22 -25.47
CA SER A 7 -3.75 -3.49 -25.42
C SER A 7 -4.92 -4.32 -24.94
N THR A 8 -5.83 -3.63 -24.28
CA THR A 8 -7.17 -4.13 -23.98
C THR A 8 -8.21 -3.20 -24.59
N ARG A 9 -9.40 -3.73 -24.86
CA ARG A 9 -10.50 -2.98 -25.45
C ARG A 9 -11.77 -3.12 -24.63
N GLN A 10 -12.58 -2.07 -24.65
CA GLN A 10 -13.91 -2.04 -24.07
C GLN A 10 -14.87 -1.33 -25.02
N TYR A 11 -16.10 -1.83 -25.13
CA TYR A 11 -17.18 -1.04 -25.70
C TYR A 11 -17.95 -0.37 -24.57
N VAL A 12 -18.17 0.94 -24.71
CA VAL A 12 -18.96 1.74 -23.77
C VAL A 12 -20.19 2.24 -24.49
N THR A 13 -21.35 2.23 -23.82
CA THR A 13 -22.56 2.87 -24.33
C THR A 13 -22.77 4.14 -23.53
N THR A 14 -22.76 5.29 -24.20
CA THR A 14 -22.97 6.59 -23.53
C THR A 14 -24.41 6.71 -23.03
N PRO A 15 -24.71 7.65 -22.10
CA PRO A 15 -26.09 7.92 -21.68
C PRO A 15 -27.06 8.22 -22.84
N GLU A 16 -26.53 8.75 -23.94
CA GLU A 16 -27.26 9.08 -25.17
C GLU A 16 -27.49 7.84 -26.07
N GLY A 17 -26.95 6.68 -25.71
CA GLY A 17 -27.08 5.42 -26.44
C GLY A 17 -26.04 5.21 -27.54
N THR A 18 -25.06 6.11 -27.69
CA THR A 18 -23.97 5.97 -28.65
C THR A 18 -23.00 4.89 -28.19
N ARG A 19 -22.52 4.06 -29.12
CA ARG A 19 -21.51 3.04 -28.84
C ARG A 19 -20.13 3.61 -29.14
N GLU A 20 -19.24 3.54 -28.16
CA GLU A 20 -17.84 3.95 -28.26
C GLU A 20 -16.93 2.72 -28.12
N LEU A 21 -15.76 2.76 -28.76
CA LEU A 21 -14.68 1.79 -28.56
C LEU A 21 -13.54 2.48 -27.82
N HIS A 22 -13.20 1.97 -26.64
CA HIS A 22 -12.09 2.44 -25.82
C HIS A 22 -10.95 1.41 -25.91
N ILE A 23 -9.75 1.87 -26.26
CA ILE A 23 -8.54 1.06 -26.36
C ILE A 23 -7.52 1.56 -25.36
N TYR A 24 -7.07 0.68 -24.47
CA TYR A 24 -6.07 1.00 -23.46
C TYR A 24 -4.71 0.42 -23.89
N PHE A 25 -3.66 1.24 -23.93
CA PHE A 25 -2.27 0.82 -24.19
C PHE A 25 -1.34 1.44 -23.16
N GLY A 26 -0.91 0.63 -22.18
CA GLY A 26 -0.15 1.14 -21.04
C GLY A 26 -1.01 2.10 -20.21
N VAL A 27 -0.57 3.34 -20.04
CA VAL A 27 -1.32 4.41 -19.33
C VAL A 27 -2.17 5.27 -20.26
N LYS A 28 -2.12 5.02 -21.58
CA LYS A 28 -2.86 5.81 -22.57
C LYS A 28 -4.19 5.16 -22.90
N GLU A 29 -5.20 5.98 -23.09
CA GLU A 29 -6.54 5.61 -23.54
C GLU A 29 -6.81 6.28 -24.89
N LEU A 30 -7.27 5.48 -25.85
CA LEU A 30 -7.76 5.93 -27.15
C LEU A 30 -9.26 5.68 -27.21
N THR A 31 -10.03 6.74 -27.34
CA THR A 31 -11.49 6.68 -27.47
C THR A 31 -11.88 6.90 -28.92
N LEU A 32 -12.66 5.97 -29.48
CA LEU A 32 -13.32 6.09 -30.77
C LEU A 32 -14.82 6.21 -30.51
N ASP A 33 -15.31 7.44 -30.53
CA ASP A 33 -16.70 7.84 -30.30
C ASP A 33 -17.50 7.97 -31.61
N GLU A 34 -16.82 8.12 -32.74
CA GLU A 34 -17.40 8.05 -34.09
C GLU A 34 -17.72 6.59 -34.49
N PRO A 35 -19.00 6.23 -34.73
CA PRO A 35 -19.40 4.85 -35.00
C PRO A 35 -18.73 4.24 -36.24
N ASP A 36 -18.45 5.05 -37.27
CA ASP A 36 -17.76 4.61 -38.47
C ASP A 36 -16.29 4.29 -38.20
N LEU A 37 -15.63 4.94 -37.22
CA LEU A 37 -14.23 4.68 -36.85
C LEU A 37 -14.04 3.48 -35.92
N ILE A 38 -15.11 2.90 -35.35
CA ILE A 38 -15.00 1.71 -34.49
C ILE A 38 -14.25 0.57 -35.20
N SER A 39 -14.53 0.37 -36.50
CA SER A 39 -13.88 -0.68 -37.30
C SER A 39 -12.38 -0.43 -37.49
N PHE A 40 -11.99 0.84 -37.63
CA PHE A 40 -10.58 1.24 -37.65
C PHE A 40 -9.87 0.90 -36.34
N GLY A 41 -10.50 1.19 -35.19
CA GLY A 41 -9.96 0.84 -33.88
C GLY A 41 -9.87 -0.67 -33.66
N GLU A 42 -10.84 -1.44 -34.13
CA GLU A 42 -10.79 -2.92 -34.09
C GLU A 42 -9.63 -3.45 -34.93
N ALA A 43 -9.47 -2.98 -36.17
CA ALA A 43 -8.38 -3.37 -37.04
C ALA A 43 -6.99 -3.00 -36.49
N LEU A 44 -6.88 -1.87 -35.77
CA LEU A 44 -5.65 -1.48 -35.09
C LEU A 44 -5.16 -2.55 -34.09
N LEU A 45 -6.09 -3.29 -33.47
CA LEU A 45 -5.82 -4.39 -32.54
C LEU A 45 -5.55 -5.73 -33.24
N GLU A 46 -5.82 -5.83 -34.53
CA GLU A 46 -5.60 -7.03 -35.34
C GLU A 46 -4.23 -7.06 -36.01
N HIS A 47 -3.63 -5.88 -36.24
CA HIS A 47 -2.38 -5.74 -36.99
C HIS A 47 -1.20 -5.31 -36.10
N ASP A 48 -0.21 -6.20 -35.94
CA ASP A 48 1.07 -5.85 -35.28
C ASP A 48 1.86 -4.84 -36.14
N GLN A 49 1.80 -4.98 -37.46
CA GLN A 49 2.38 -4.11 -38.47
C GLN A 49 1.40 -3.99 -39.65
N PHE A 50 1.37 -2.83 -40.31
CA PHE A 50 0.55 -2.58 -41.48
C PHE A 50 1.15 -1.46 -42.32
N MET A 51 0.80 -1.41 -43.60
CA MET A 51 1.13 -0.27 -44.46
C MET A 51 0.11 0.83 -44.20
N ALA A 52 0.55 2.09 -44.01
CA ALA A 52 -0.38 3.19 -43.68
C ALA A 52 -1.57 3.27 -44.65
N GLY A 53 -1.32 3.13 -45.96
CA GLY A 53 -2.38 3.13 -46.98
C GLY A 53 -3.40 1.99 -46.84
N SER A 54 -3.02 0.81 -46.30
CA SER A 54 -3.96 -0.30 -46.14
C SER A 54 -5.03 -0.03 -45.08
N ALA A 55 -4.79 0.92 -44.17
CA ALA A 55 -5.76 1.29 -43.14
C ALA A 55 -7.00 2.02 -43.70
N THR A 56 -6.93 2.52 -44.94
CA THR A 56 -8.11 3.03 -45.67
C THR A 56 -9.18 1.96 -45.89
N ALA A 57 -8.79 0.69 -45.94
CA ALA A 57 -9.69 -0.43 -46.18
C ALA A 57 -10.23 -1.08 -44.88
N TRP A 58 -10.00 -0.47 -43.71
CA TRP A 58 -10.44 -1.02 -42.42
C TRP A 58 -11.88 -0.69 -42.04
N SER A 59 -12.62 0.01 -42.91
CA SER A 59 -14.04 0.25 -42.72
C SER A 59 -14.86 -1.01 -43.05
N VAL A 60 -16.01 -1.17 -42.38
CA VAL A 60 -17.00 -2.22 -42.73
C VAL A 60 -17.84 -1.82 -43.96
N GLY A 61 -17.71 -0.56 -44.43
CA GLY A 61 -18.42 0.02 -45.58
C GLY A 61 -17.49 0.59 -46.65
N GLU A 62 -17.73 1.83 -47.07
CA GLU A 62 -16.85 2.51 -48.03
C GLU A 62 -15.45 2.77 -47.42
N PRO A 63 -14.36 2.63 -48.19
CA PRO A 63 -13.01 2.91 -47.71
C PRO A 63 -12.89 4.33 -47.16
N TYR A 64 -12.18 4.51 -46.05
CA TYR A 64 -11.93 5.83 -45.50
C TYR A 64 -11.09 6.68 -46.48
N PRO A 65 -11.37 7.99 -46.62
CA PRO A 65 -10.50 8.90 -47.33
C PRO A 65 -9.08 8.89 -46.75
N TRP A 66 -8.07 8.89 -47.62
CA TRP A 66 -6.67 8.86 -47.17
C TRP A 66 -6.32 9.99 -46.20
N GLU A 67 -6.82 11.21 -46.45
CA GLU A 67 -6.55 12.36 -45.59
C GLU A 67 -7.02 12.13 -44.15
N ARG A 68 -8.20 11.50 -43.98
CA ARG A 68 -8.77 11.16 -42.67
C ARG A 68 -7.92 10.10 -41.95
N VAL A 69 -7.52 9.05 -42.67
CA VAL A 69 -6.63 8.00 -42.12
C VAL A 69 -5.27 8.58 -41.77
N ARG A 70 -4.72 9.46 -42.60
CA ARG A 70 -3.44 10.11 -42.35
C ARG A 70 -3.47 10.90 -41.04
N GLU A 71 -4.49 11.72 -40.83
CA GLU A 71 -4.67 12.49 -39.59
C GLU A 71 -4.73 11.58 -38.35
N LEU A 72 -5.51 10.50 -38.41
CA LEU A 72 -5.60 9.52 -37.33
C LEU A 72 -4.24 8.86 -37.05
N LEU A 73 -3.54 8.41 -38.08
CA LEU A 73 -2.22 7.78 -37.93
C LEU A 73 -1.17 8.78 -37.40
N GLU A 74 -1.24 10.04 -37.81
CA GLU A 74 -0.35 11.11 -37.31
C GLU A 74 -0.62 11.42 -35.84
N ALA A 75 -1.89 11.46 -35.41
CA ALA A 75 -2.24 11.59 -34.00
C ALA A 75 -1.73 10.41 -33.17
N LEU A 76 -1.92 9.18 -33.65
CA LEU A 76 -1.41 7.98 -32.97
C LEU A 76 0.13 7.93 -32.92
N LEU A 77 0.82 8.48 -33.92
CA LEU A 77 2.28 8.60 -33.93
C LEU A 77 2.76 9.68 -32.96
N ALA A 78 2.09 10.82 -32.89
CA ALA A 78 2.40 11.90 -31.94
C ALA A 78 2.23 11.44 -30.48
N GLU A 79 1.22 10.59 -30.25
CA GLU A 79 0.99 9.94 -28.97
C GLU A 79 1.82 8.66 -28.76
N GLU A 80 2.80 8.37 -29.61
CA GLU A 80 3.68 7.20 -29.47
C GLU A 80 2.94 5.84 -29.38
N LEU A 81 1.67 5.78 -29.80
CA LEU A 81 0.86 4.56 -29.90
C LEU A 81 1.23 3.76 -31.15
N LEU A 82 1.72 4.45 -32.18
CA LEU A 82 2.30 3.86 -33.38
C LEU A 82 3.78 4.24 -33.51
N SER A 83 4.52 3.46 -34.31
CA SER A 83 5.87 3.79 -34.74
C SER A 83 6.00 3.49 -36.23
N ARG A 84 6.75 4.34 -36.94
CA ARG A 84 7.14 4.10 -38.35
C ARG A 84 8.27 3.08 -38.47
N GLU A 85 9.00 2.84 -37.39
CA GLU A 85 10.03 1.81 -37.36
C GLU A 85 9.38 0.44 -37.18
N ALA A 86 9.91 -0.58 -37.84
CA ALA A 86 9.56 -1.96 -37.50
C ALA A 86 9.77 -2.16 -35.99
N PRO A 87 8.88 -2.90 -35.29
CA PRO A 87 9.06 -3.22 -33.89
C PRO A 87 10.44 -3.82 -33.71
N LYS A 88 11.36 -3.04 -33.14
CA LYS A 88 12.63 -3.58 -32.67
C LYS A 88 12.22 -4.62 -31.63
N PRO A 89 12.72 -5.87 -31.67
CA PRO A 89 12.60 -6.71 -30.49
C PRO A 89 13.09 -5.85 -29.33
N SER A 90 12.25 -5.67 -28.29
CA SER A 90 12.68 -4.90 -27.12
C SER A 90 14.05 -5.43 -26.74
N SER A 91 14.98 -4.56 -26.34
CA SER A 91 16.30 -5.04 -25.94
C SER A 91 16.10 -6.00 -24.78
N GLU A 92 16.03 -7.29 -25.08
CA GLU A 92 15.52 -8.30 -24.16
C GLU A 92 16.38 -8.21 -22.90
N GLY A 93 15.71 -7.79 -21.83
CA GLY A 93 16.26 -7.79 -20.50
C GLY A 93 17.33 -6.75 -20.19
N GLN A 94 17.28 -5.51 -20.68
CA GLN A 94 18.07 -4.45 -20.02
C GLN A 94 17.56 -4.17 -18.59
N LEU A 95 16.25 -3.90 -18.40
CA LEU A 95 15.69 -3.75 -17.06
C LEU A 95 15.82 -5.04 -16.23
N LEU A 96 15.52 -6.21 -16.82
CA LEU A 96 15.72 -7.50 -16.15
C LEU A 96 17.18 -7.70 -15.74
N ARG A 97 18.16 -7.45 -16.62
CA ARG A 97 19.58 -7.62 -16.31
C ARG A 97 20.03 -6.65 -15.24
N ARG A 98 19.67 -5.36 -15.33
CA ARG A 98 19.93 -4.36 -14.27
C ARG A 98 19.33 -4.78 -12.94
N PHE A 99 18.10 -5.29 -12.95
CA PHE A 99 17.44 -5.82 -11.76
C PHE A 99 18.19 -7.05 -11.20
N LEU A 100 18.54 -8.03 -12.04
CA LEU A 100 19.30 -9.21 -11.60
C LEU A 100 20.69 -8.85 -11.07
N GLU A 101 21.38 -7.89 -11.69
CA GLU A 101 22.67 -7.36 -11.22
C GLU A 101 22.53 -6.64 -9.88
N SER A 102 21.49 -5.81 -9.72
CA SER A 102 21.17 -5.14 -8.46
C SER A 102 20.85 -6.17 -7.37
N GLU A 103 20.03 -7.17 -7.67
CA GLU A 103 19.68 -8.26 -6.75
C GLU A 103 20.88 -9.11 -6.36
N ALA A 104 21.81 -9.36 -7.29
CA ALA A 104 23.05 -10.07 -7.01
C ALA A 104 23.92 -9.31 -6.00
N ARG A 105 23.96 -7.97 -6.09
CA ARG A 105 24.74 -7.08 -5.20
C ARG A 105 24.05 -6.75 -3.88
N ARG A 106 22.72 -6.89 -3.80
CA ARG A 106 21.95 -6.57 -2.58
C ARG A 106 22.44 -7.36 -1.37
N ALA A 107 22.60 -6.71 -0.23
CA ALA A 107 22.83 -7.39 1.04
C ALA A 107 21.56 -8.15 1.45
N ALA A 108 21.69 -9.42 1.81
CA ALA A 108 20.59 -10.26 2.22
C ALA A 108 21.01 -11.13 3.41
N PRO A 109 20.09 -11.45 4.33
CA PRO A 109 20.39 -12.31 5.44
C PRO A 109 20.66 -13.74 4.95
N SER A 110 21.65 -14.40 5.57
CA SER A 110 22.01 -15.81 5.30
C SER A 110 21.05 -16.80 5.97
N GLU A 111 20.34 -16.36 7.00
CA GLU A 111 19.34 -17.13 7.76
C GLU A 111 18.01 -16.36 7.81
N PRO A 112 16.88 -17.04 8.01
CA PRO A 112 15.59 -16.37 8.12
C PRO A 112 15.54 -15.50 9.38
N LEU A 113 15.31 -14.19 9.20
CA LEU A 113 14.98 -13.29 10.31
C LEU A 113 13.49 -13.41 10.61
N TRP A 114 13.12 -13.44 11.88
CA TRP A 114 11.73 -13.66 12.28
C TRP A 114 11.34 -12.94 13.58
N TRP A 115 10.11 -12.44 13.64
CA TRP A 115 9.64 -11.59 14.73
C TRP A 115 9.34 -12.33 16.03
N ASN A 116 8.79 -13.55 15.97
CA ASN A 116 8.32 -14.27 17.15
C ASN A 116 9.27 -15.44 17.48
N PRO A 117 9.96 -15.46 18.62
CA PRO A 117 9.88 -14.52 19.75
C PRO A 117 10.88 -13.35 19.68
N ASP A 118 11.74 -13.28 18.65
CA ASP A 118 12.96 -12.47 18.66
C ASP A 118 12.82 -11.01 18.16
N CYS A 119 11.64 -10.42 18.32
CA CYS A 119 11.34 -9.06 17.81
C CYS A 119 12.32 -8.00 18.30
N PRO A 120 12.75 -7.96 19.59
CA PRO A 120 13.71 -6.95 20.06
C PRO A 120 15.04 -6.99 19.30
N ARG A 121 15.63 -8.18 19.14
CA ARG A 121 16.93 -8.32 18.45
C ARG A 121 16.81 -8.08 16.96
N VAL A 122 15.72 -8.53 16.34
CA VAL A 122 15.47 -8.27 14.91
C VAL A 122 15.33 -6.77 14.67
N MET A 123 14.56 -6.05 15.49
CA MET A 123 14.40 -4.60 15.33
C MET A 123 15.71 -3.85 15.58
N GLU A 124 16.47 -4.22 16.61
CA GLU A 124 17.79 -3.64 16.86
C GLU A 124 18.74 -3.82 15.66
N ARG A 125 18.75 -5.03 15.07
CA ARG A 125 19.55 -5.32 13.87
C ARG A 125 19.10 -4.51 12.64
N LEU A 126 17.81 -4.25 12.49
CA LEU A 126 17.24 -3.61 11.30
C LEU A 126 17.29 -2.08 11.35
N VAL A 127 17.04 -1.50 12.52
CA VAL A 127 16.85 -0.04 12.67
C VAL A 127 17.62 0.55 13.87
N GLY A 128 18.49 -0.23 14.50
CA GLY A 128 19.36 0.22 15.59
C GLY A 128 18.66 0.38 16.95
N GLN A 129 17.38 -0.01 17.07
CA GLN A 129 16.60 0.12 18.29
C GLN A 129 15.70 -1.10 18.50
N PRO A 130 15.66 -1.67 19.72
CA PRO A 130 14.80 -2.81 20.00
C PRO A 130 13.32 -2.40 20.10
N LEU A 131 12.43 -3.33 19.76
CA LEU A 131 10.99 -3.22 20.02
C LEU A 131 10.51 -4.47 20.75
N GLU A 132 9.75 -4.29 21.82
CA GLU A 132 9.08 -5.41 22.48
C GLU A 132 7.98 -5.98 21.58
N LEU A 133 7.93 -7.31 21.46
CA LEU A 133 7.00 -8.02 20.56
C LEU A 133 5.54 -7.60 20.75
N GLY A 134 5.14 -7.21 21.96
CA GLY A 134 3.79 -6.77 22.27
C GLY A 134 3.43 -5.38 21.74
N PHE A 135 4.32 -4.68 21.04
CA PHE A 135 4.05 -3.43 20.31
C PHE A 135 4.18 -3.57 18.79
N LEU A 136 4.37 -4.79 18.28
CA LEU A 136 4.74 -4.98 16.87
C LEU A 136 3.68 -4.47 15.89
N GLU A 137 2.40 -4.75 16.13
CA GLU A 137 1.30 -4.35 15.25
C GLU A 137 1.07 -2.82 15.24
N THR A 138 1.52 -2.08 16.27
CA THR A 138 1.53 -0.60 16.27
C THR A 138 2.59 0.01 15.36
N VAL A 139 3.57 -0.78 14.93
CA VAL A 139 4.66 -0.34 14.06
C VAL A 139 4.53 -0.93 12.64
N LEU A 140 4.01 -2.15 12.55
CA LEU A 140 3.85 -2.90 11.32
C LEU A 140 2.39 -3.30 11.08
N PRO A 141 1.82 -3.01 9.91
CA PRO A 141 0.47 -3.49 9.57
C PRO A 141 0.39 -5.02 9.62
N ALA A 142 -0.71 -5.57 10.15
CA ALA A 142 -0.84 -7.01 10.37
C ALA A 142 -0.73 -7.82 9.06
N TYR A 143 -1.17 -7.27 7.93
CA TYR A 143 -1.02 -7.89 6.61
C TYR A 143 0.44 -8.00 6.15
N ARG A 144 1.38 -7.25 6.75
CA ARG A 144 2.81 -7.32 6.41
C ARG A 144 3.61 -8.26 7.31
N LEU A 145 3.09 -8.65 8.47
CA LEU A 145 3.88 -9.41 9.45
C LEU A 145 4.33 -10.77 8.94
N ALA A 146 3.48 -11.46 8.18
CA ALA A 146 3.84 -12.74 7.56
C ALA A 146 4.84 -12.61 6.41
N HIS A 147 5.07 -11.42 5.83
CA HIS A 147 5.93 -11.25 4.65
C HIS A 147 7.27 -11.99 4.73
N PRO A 148 8.10 -11.79 5.78
CA PRO A 148 9.41 -12.43 5.91
C PRO A 148 9.36 -13.90 6.40
N ALA A 149 8.17 -14.45 6.66
CA ALA A 149 8.05 -15.86 7.02
C ALA A 149 8.31 -16.74 5.81
N LEU A 150 8.99 -17.87 6.02
CA LEU A 150 9.08 -18.97 5.09
C LEU A 150 7.88 -19.91 5.28
N ASP A 151 7.29 -20.36 4.19
CA ASP A 151 6.38 -21.51 4.17
C ASP A 151 7.13 -22.85 4.17
N ALA A 152 6.38 -23.95 4.25
CA ALA A 152 6.93 -25.30 4.21
C ALA A 152 7.61 -25.67 2.88
N GLU A 153 7.46 -24.87 1.82
CA GLU A 153 8.22 -24.99 0.57
C GLU A 153 9.50 -24.13 0.59
N GLY A 154 9.83 -23.49 1.73
CA GLY A 154 11.02 -22.66 1.90
C GLY A 154 10.91 -21.31 1.18
N ARG A 155 9.70 -20.84 0.88
CA ARG A 155 9.46 -19.58 0.16
C ARG A 155 8.97 -18.50 1.11
N HIS A 156 9.41 -17.26 0.90
CA HIS A 156 8.83 -16.10 1.57
C HIS A 156 7.34 -15.97 1.23
N VAL A 157 6.48 -15.74 2.23
CA VAL A 157 5.06 -15.44 2.01
C VAL A 157 4.91 -14.18 1.16
N GLY A 158 5.66 -13.13 1.49
CA GLY A 158 5.68 -11.86 0.75
C GLY A 158 6.45 -11.89 -0.57
N GLU A 159 7.11 -13.00 -0.92
CA GLU A 159 7.84 -13.17 -2.18
C GLU A 159 8.85 -12.03 -2.47
N MET A 160 8.73 -11.32 -3.59
CA MET A 160 9.58 -10.16 -3.94
C MET A 160 9.19 -8.89 -3.18
N SER A 161 8.04 -8.91 -2.51
CA SER A 161 7.46 -7.80 -1.74
C SER A 161 7.71 -7.93 -0.24
N VAL A 162 8.62 -8.82 0.20
CA VAL A 162 9.00 -8.95 1.61
C VAL A 162 9.31 -7.57 2.19
N PHE A 163 8.63 -7.25 3.28
CA PHE A 163 8.80 -6.00 4.01
C PHE A 163 9.13 -6.31 5.47
N PRO A 164 10.15 -5.66 6.05
CA PRO A 164 11.13 -4.77 5.40
C PRO A 164 12.04 -5.53 4.42
N ASP A 165 12.54 -4.85 3.38
CA ASP A 165 13.35 -5.49 2.33
C ASP A 165 14.64 -6.13 2.88
N ALA A 166 15.16 -5.59 3.99
CA ALA A 166 16.33 -6.11 4.70
C ALA A 166 16.14 -7.53 5.28
N MET A 167 14.90 -8.01 5.45
CA MET A 167 14.62 -9.40 5.86
C MET A 167 14.48 -10.35 4.66
N ARG A 168 14.49 -9.83 3.43
CA ARG A 168 14.30 -10.64 2.22
C ARG A 168 15.55 -11.45 1.88
N MET A 169 15.44 -12.77 1.99
CA MET A 169 16.51 -13.71 1.62
C MET A 169 16.69 -13.80 0.09
N LYS A 170 17.88 -14.24 -0.35
CA LYS A 170 18.14 -14.59 -1.75
C LYS A 170 17.71 -16.04 -2.02
N LEU A 171 16.44 -16.24 -2.34
CA LEU A 171 15.90 -17.56 -2.67
C LEU A 171 16.02 -17.83 -4.18
N PRO A 172 16.44 -19.05 -4.60
CA PRO A 172 16.41 -19.44 -6.00
C PRO A 172 15.02 -19.21 -6.61
N THR A 173 14.96 -18.43 -7.68
CA THR A 173 13.68 -18.03 -8.30
C THR A 173 13.81 -18.04 -9.81
N GLU A 174 13.05 -18.93 -10.44
CA GLU A 174 12.86 -18.95 -11.89
C GLU A 174 11.99 -17.77 -12.32
N ARG A 175 12.53 -16.96 -13.23
CA ARG A 175 11.90 -15.75 -13.77
C ARG A 175 11.74 -15.90 -15.28
N ARG A 176 10.64 -15.41 -15.83
CA ARG A 176 10.40 -15.39 -17.28
C ARG A 176 9.69 -14.12 -17.70
N THR A 177 9.79 -13.76 -18.97
CA THR A 177 8.94 -12.74 -19.58
C THR A 177 7.48 -13.21 -19.57
N CYS A 178 6.55 -12.31 -19.25
CA CYS A 178 5.14 -12.67 -19.16
C CYS A 178 4.53 -12.90 -20.56
N PRO A 179 3.90 -14.08 -20.81
CA PRO A 179 3.30 -14.41 -22.10
C PRO A 179 1.81 -14.03 -22.21
N TYR A 180 1.20 -13.60 -21.10
CA TYR A 180 -0.23 -13.31 -21.01
C TYR A 180 -0.55 -11.94 -21.64
N PRO A 181 -1.66 -11.81 -22.38
CA PRO A 181 -2.10 -10.52 -22.91
C PRO A 181 -2.43 -9.52 -21.79
N GLY A 182 -2.52 -8.23 -22.15
CA GLY A 182 -2.68 -7.10 -21.25
C GLY A 182 -1.36 -6.36 -21.00
N SER A 183 -1.40 -5.34 -20.13
CA SER A 183 -0.31 -4.47 -19.67
C SER A 183 1.04 -5.18 -19.45
N ARG A 184 0.99 -6.40 -18.90
CA ARG A 184 2.14 -7.27 -18.61
C ARG A 184 2.72 -8.03 -19.80
N TYR A 185 2.07 -8.07 -20.96
CA TYR A 185 2.52 -8.85 -22.11
C TYR A 185 3.90 -8.37 -22.60
N ARG A 186 4.88 -9.27 -22.54
CA ARG A 186 6.28 -8.97 -22.94
C ARG A 186 6.86 -7.70 -22.30
N GLU A 187 6.41 -7.38 -21.09
CA GLU A 187 7.06 -6.39 -20.24
C GLU A 187 8.53 -6.79 -20.01
N GLU A 188 9.45 -5.82 -19.91
CA GLU A 188 10.85 -6.08 -19.56
C GLU A 188 11.01 -6.65 -18.14
N ALA A 189 10.12 -6.27 -17.23
CA ALA A 189 10.03 -6.74 -15.86
C ALA A 189 9.51 -8.20 -15.85
N PRO A 190 10.19 -9.12 -15.14
CA PRO A 190 9.88 -10.53 -15.20
C PRO A 190 8.62 -10.89 -14.38
N MET A 191 7.96 -11.97 -14.77
CA MET A 191 7.05 -12.70 -13.89
C MET A 191 7.82 -13.74 -13.05
N ASN A 192 7.33 -13.98 -11.82
CA ASN A 192 7.85 -15.01 -10.92
C ASN A 192 7.21 -16.37 -11.24
N LEU A 193 7.89 -17.18 -12.06
CA LEU A 193 7.39 -18.50 -12.46
C LEU A 193 7.43 -19.52 -11.32
N THR A 194 8.35 -19.37 -10.38
CA THR A 194 8.42 -20.26 -9.20
C THR A 194 7.18 -20.12 -8.33
N ALA A 195 6.77 -18.88 -8.03
CA ALA A 195 5.54 -18.62 -7.31
C ALA A 195 4.32 -19.14 -8.08
N LEU A 196 4.25 -18.95 -9.40
CA LEU A 196 3.16 -19.49 -10.22
C LEU A 196 3.07 -21.02 -10.12
N LYS A 197 4.19 -21.74 -10.21
CA LYS A 197 4.19 -23.21 -10.09
C LYS A 197 3.64 -23.69 -8.73
N SER A 198 4.01 -23.02 -7.64
CA SER A 198 3.47 -23.30 -6.30
C SER A 198 1.96 -22.99 -6.23
N MET A 199 1.53 -21.82 -6.73
CA MET A 199 0.11 -21.46 -6.82
C MET A 199 -0.72 -22.49 -7.60
N THR A 200 -0.25 -22.92 -8.78
CA THR A 200 -0.96 -23.92 -9.61
C THR A 200 -1.10 -25.26 -8.89
N ARG A 201 -0.08 -25.69 -8.13
CA ARG A 201 -0.12 -26.92 -7.32
C ARG A 201 -1.22 -26.86 -6.26
N HIS A 202 -1.37 -25.72 -5.60
CA HIS A 202 -2.27 -25.53 -4.45
C HIS A 202 -3.59 -24.85 -4.79
N TRP A 203 -3.93 -24.70 -6.08
CA TRP A 203 -4.99 -23.81 -6.52
C TRP A 203 -6.37 -24.12 -5.93
N LYS A 204 -6.81 -25.38 -6.02
CA LYS A 204 -8.13 -25.77 -5.49
C LYS A 204 -8.23 -25.60 -3.96
N PRO A 205 -7.24 -26.04 -3.16
CA PRO A 205 -7.19 -25.69 -1.74
C PRO A 205 -7.26 -24.18 -1.47
N VAL A 206 -6.57 -23.35 -2.26
CA VAL A 206 -6.60 -21.88 -2.12
C VAL A 206 -8.01 -21.33 -2.38
N LEU A 207 -8.66 -21.75 -3.46
CA LEU A 207 -10.04 -21.32 -3.76
C LEU A 207 -11.02 -21.73 -2.65
N ARG A 208 -10.84 -22.93 -2.11
CA ARG A 208 -11.71 -23.41 -1.04
C ARG A 208 -11.42 -22.69 0.29
N ALA A 209 -10.16 -22.37 0.56
CA ALA A 209 -9.76 -21.54 1.69
C ALA A 209 -10.36 -20.13 1.62
N VAL A 210 -10.34 -19.49 0.45
CA VAL A 210 -10.91 -18.15 0.31
C VAL A 210 -12.42 -18.14 0.48
N LEU A 211 -13.13 -19.19 0.06
CA LEU A 211 -14.57 -19.34 0.35
C LEU A 211 -14.85 -19.44 1.85
N ALA A 212 -14.06 -20.21 2.59
CA ALA A 212 -14.24 -20.33 4.04
C ALA A 212 -14.04 -18.98 4.76
N VAL A 213 -13.02 -18.19 4.36
CA VAL A 213 -12.81 -16.84 4.91
C VAL A 213 -13.95 -15.90 4.50
N ARG A 214 -14.40 -15.97 3.24
CA ARG A 214 -15.53 -15.18 2.72
C ARG A 214 -16.81 -15.46 3.52
N GLU A 215 -17.13 -16.72 3.76
CA GLU A 215 -18.31 -17.12 4.53
C GLU A 215 -18.25 -16.60 5.97
N GLU A 216 -17.09 -16.70 6.63
CA GLU A 216 -16.90 -16.13 7.98
C GLU A 216 -17.07 -14.61 7.97
N PHE A 217 -16.51 -13.91 6.97
CA PHE A 217 -16.61 -12.46 6.84
C PHE A 217 -18.06 -11.99 6.66
N LEU A 218 -18.81 -12.65 5.78
CA LEU A 218 -20.18 -12.28 5.45
C LEU A 218 -21.18 -12.49 6.61
N ARG A 219 -20.81 -13.24 7.65
CA ARG A 219 -21.62 -13.34 8.89
C ARG A 219 -21.75 -12.00 9.62
N HIS A 220 -20.76 -11.12 9.46
CA HIS A 220 -20.70 -9.83 10.15
C HIS A 220 -20.77 -8.63 9.18
N HIS A 221 -20.44 -8.85 7.91
CA HIS A 221 -20.47 -7.85 6.85
C HIS A 221 -21.34 -8.33 5.69
N PRO A 222 -22.68 -8.22 5.79
CA PRO A 222 -23.55 -8.65 4.70
C PRO A 222 -23.32 -7.83 3.43
N LEU A 223 -23.51 -8.48 2.28
CA LEU A 223 -23.49 -7.81 0.97
C LEU A 223 -24.56 -6.72 0.89
N LEU A 224 -24.44 -5.87 -0.13
CA LEU A 224 -25.51 -4.96 -0.50
C LEU A 224 -26.80 -5.72 -0.84
N PRO A 225 -27.99 -5.09 -0.74
CA PRO A 225 -29.26 -5.73 -1.06
C PRO A 225 -29.34 -6.34 -2.47
N ASP A 226 -28.57 -5.80 -3.42
CA ASP A 226 -28.46 -6.29 -4.80
C ASP A 226 -27.40 -7.38 -5.00
N GLY A 227 -26.79 -7.86 -3.91
CA GLY A 227 -25.76 -8.91 -3.91
C GLY A 227 -24.35 -8.41 -4.23
N ARG A 228 -24.12 -7.10 -4.41
CA ARG A 228 -22.77 -6.57 -4.68
C ARG A 228 -21.96 -6.33 -3.41
N TRP A 229 -20.65 -6.26 -3.57
CA TRP A 229 -19.73 -5.87 -2.50
C TRP A 229 -19.68 -4.37 -2.34
N ARG A 230 -19.43 -3.89 -1.12
CA ARG A 230 -18.89 -2.55 -0.92
C ARG A 230 -17.38 -2.62 -1.16
N LEU A 231 -16.84 -1.65 -1.88
CA LEU A 231 -15.40 -1.57 -2.14
C LEU A 231 -14.57 -1.67 -0.84
N GLY A 232 -15.00 -0.96 0.20
CA GLY A 232 -14.33 -0.95 1.49
C GLY A 232 -14.43 -2.27 2.27
N ASP A 233 -15.56 -2.99 2.18
CA ASP A 233 -15.69 -4.32 2.78
C ASP A 233 -14.78 -5.33 2.09
N LEU A 234 -14.62 -5.22 0.76
CA LEU A 234 -13.69 -6.08 0.01
C LEU A 234 -12.22 -5.80 0.38
N HIS A 235 -11.86 -4.54 0.63
CA HIS A 235 -10.56 -4.18 1.19
C HIS A 235 -10.35 -4.82 2.57
N ALA A 236 -11.36 -4.73 3.45
CA ALA A 236 -11.31 -5.32 4.79
C ALA A 236 -11.20 -6.86 4.74
N LEU A 237 -11.98 -7.53 3.89
CA LEU A 237 -11.87 -8.97 3.66
C LEU A 237 -10.46 -9.35 3.21
N SER A 238 -9.90 -8.62 2.24
CA SER A 238 -8.54 -8.87 1.77
C SER A 238 -7.53 -8.71 2.90
N TYR A 239 -7.71 -7.70 3.77
CA TYR A 239 -6.87 -7.49 4.95
C TYR A 239 -6.94 -8.68 5.93
N VAL A 240 -8.13 -9.20 6.19
CA VAL A 240 -8.34 -10.37 7.06
C VAL A 240 -7.67 -11.62 6.51
N VAL A 241 -7.82 -11.89 5.20
CA VAL A 241 -7.15 -13.03 4.54
C VAL A 241 -5.63 -12.94 4.73
N LEU A 242 -5.05 -11.75 4.58
CA LEU A 242 -3.60 -11.53 4.73
C LEU A 242 -3.15 -11.58 6.20
N ALA A 243 -4.04 -11.29 7.16
CA ALA A 243 -3.76 -11.37 8.58
C ALA A 243 -3.82 -12.80 9.13
N LEU A 244 -4.51 -13.73 8.47
CA LEU A 244 -4.62 -15.13 8.87
C LEU A 244 -3.24 -15.82 9.08
N PRO A 245 -2.30 -15.82 8.12
CA PRO A 245 -0.98 -16.41 8.37
C PRO A 245 -0.24 -15.69 9.50
N SER A 246 -0.38 -14.36 9.60
CA SER A 246 0.21 -13.58 10.69
C SER A 246 -0.32 -14.00 12.07
N LEU A 247 -1.62 -14.29 12.22
CA LEU A 247 -2.20 -14.79 13.47
C LEU A 247 -1.49 -16.10 13.90
N LEU A 248 -1.41 -17.07 13.00
CA LEU A 248 -0.89 -18.40 13.27
C LEU A 248 0.60 -18.38 13.65
N LEU A 249 1.37 -17.52 12.98
CA LEU A 249 2.81 -17.39 13.22
C LEU A 249 3.13 -16.59 14.49
N MET A 250 2.26 -15.66 14.87
CA MET A 250 2.56 -14.65 15.89
C MET A 250 1.87 -14.88 17.24
N ARG A 251 0.93 -15.83 17.35
CA ARG A 251 0.31 -16.19 18.65
C ARG A 251 1.34 -16.79 19.61
N ALA A 252 1.14 -16.57 20.92
CA ALA A 252 2.06 -17.11 21.93
C ALA A 252 1.86 -18.61 22.16
N ASN A 253 0.61 -19.08 22.11
CA ASN A 253 0.28 -20.48 22.32
C ASN A 253 0.33 -21.25 21.00
N ALA A 254 1.18 -22.28 20.93
CA ALA A 254 1.40 -23.10 19.75
C ALA A 254 1.54 -22.28 18.44
N PRO A 255 2.48 -21.33 18.36
CA PRO A 255 2.77 -20.64 17.11
C PRO A 255 3.20 -21.66 16.05
N VAL A 256 2.78 -21.43 14.81
CA VAL A 256 3.36 -22.15 13.67
C VAL A 256 4.82 -21.71 13.54
N PRO A 257 5.80 -22.62 13.58
CA PRO A 257 7.20 -22.25 13.41
C PRO A 257 7.46 -21.64 12.02
N ASN A 258 8.39 -20.69 11.96
CA ASN A 258 8.85 -20.15 10.68
C ASN A 258 9.44 -21.28 9.81
N GLY A 259 9.02 -21.39 8.56
CA GLY A 259 9.33 -22.51 7.67
C GLY A 259 8.36 -23.69 7.74
N MET A 260 7.33 -23.63 8.58
CA MET A 260 6.31 -24.68 8.71
C MET A 260 4.89 -24.20 8.36
N LEU A 261 4.74 -22.97 7.84
CA LEU A 261 3.46 -22.45 7.39
C LEU A 261 2.95 -23.27 6.19
N ASP A 262 1.66 -23.61 6.21
CA ASP A 262 0.99 -24.29 5.11
C ASP A 262 1.15 -23.49 3.80
N PRO A 263 1.72 -24.08 2.73
CA PRO A 263 1.85 -23.43 1.43
C PRO A 263 0.53 -22.90 0.86
N VAL A 264 -0.61 -23.50 1.22
CA VAL A 264 -1.95 -22.98 0.85
C VAL A 264 -2.17 -21.56 1.38
N LEU A 265 -1.76 -21.28 2.62
CA LEU A 265 -1.89 -19.94 3.22
C LEU A 265 -0.94 -18.93 2.57
N SER A 266 0.28 -19.36 2.26
CA SER A 266 1.26 -18.55 1.52
C SER A 266 0.75 -18.20 0.12
N SER A 267 0.16 -19.18 -0.58
CA SER A 267 -0.47 -18.98 -1.88
C SER A 267 -1.71 -18.08 -1.82
N LEU A 268 -2.60 -18.31 -0.84
CA LEU A 268 -3.78 -17.49 -0.59
C LEU A 268 -3.40 -16.04 -0.32
N PHE A 269 -2.34 -15.82 0.47
CA PHE A 269 -1.80 -14.50 0.75
C PHE A 269 -1.39 -13.79 -0.56
N ARG A 270 -0.55 -14.44 -1.37
CA ARG A 270 0.03 -13.84 -2.60
C ARG A 270 -1.05 -13.38 -3.59
N VAL A 271 -2.08 -14.19 -3.82
CA VAL A 271 -3.15 -13.84 -4.76
C VAL A 271 -4.08 -12.77 -4.19
N THR A 272 -4.33 -12.78 -2.88
CA THR A 272 -5.24 -11.82 -2.23
C THR A 272 -4.60 -10.44 -2.04
N ASP A 273 -3.27 -10.35 -1.89
CA ASP A 273 -2.59 -9.06 -1.73
C ASP A 273 -2.80 -8.14 -2.94
N GLY A 274 -2.95 -8.72 -4.13
CA GLY A 274 -3.36 -7.97 -5.34
C GLY A 274 -4.72 -7.28 -5.17
N VAL A 275 -5.72 -7.97 -4.63
CA VAL A 275 -7.05 -7.40 -4.36
C VAL A 275 -6.97 -6.30 -3.30
N ARG A 276 -6.19 -6.51 -2.23
CA ARG A 276 -5.92 -5.46 -1.24
C ARG A 276 -5.29 -4.24 -1.91
N MET A 277 -4.28 -4.42 -2.77
CA MET A 277 -3.61 -3.31 -3.44
C MET A 277 -4.55 -2.49 -4.33
N VAL A 278 -5.39 -3.15 -5.13
CA VAL A 278 -6.35 -2.48 -6.04
C VAL A 278 -7.41 -1.73 -5.26
N THR A 279 -7.97 -2.36 -4.23
CA THR A 279 -9.00 -1.72 -3.39
C THR A 279 -8.41 -0.59 -2.55
N SER A 280 -7.20 -0.74 -1.98
CA SER A 280 -6.49 0.36 -1.31
C SER A 280 -6.19 1.52 -2.28
N TYR A 281 -5.81 1.24 -3.53
CA TYR A 281 -5.57 2.27 -4.53
C TYR A 281 -6.83 3.09 -4.77
N LEU A 282 -7.96 2.44 -5.06
CA LEU A 282 -9.23 3.13 -5.31
C LEU A 282 -9.73 3.95 -4.11
N LEU A 283 -9.65 3.40 -2.90
CA LEU A 283 -10.10 4.08 -1.67
C LEU A 283 -9.22 5.28 -1.28
N LEU A 284 -7.98 5.35 -1.79
CA LEU A 284 -6.98 6.34 -1.40
C LEU A 284 -6.41 7.11 -2.61
N LEU A 285 -7.14 7.16 -3.73
CA LEU A 285 -6.80 8.02 -4.86
C LEU A 285 -6.74 9.47 -4.39
N LEU A 286 -5.69 10.19 -4.82
CA LEU A 286 -5.47 11.59 -4.43
C LEU A 286 -6.54 12.51 -5.03
N GLU A 287 -6.87 12.27 -6.30
CA GLU A 287 -7.85 13.02 -7.07
C GLU A 287 -9.11 12.15 -7.21
N GLY A 288 -10.01 12.24 -6.24
CA GLY A 288 -11.28 11.52 -6.26
C GLY A 288 -11.18 10.08 -5.74
N PRO A 289 -10.94 9.88 -4.43
CA PRO A 289 -11.06 8.56 -3.81
C PRO A 289 -12.47 8.01 -4.00
N VAL A 290 -12.54 6.73 -4.35
CA VAL A 290 -13.80 6.04 -4.52
C VAL A 290 -14.44 5.85 -3.14
N PRO A 291 -15.70 6.26 -2.91
CA PRO A 291 -16.35 6.12 -1.61
C PRO A 291 -16.38 4.67 -1.12
N TYR A 292 -16.26 4.47 0.19
CA TYR A 292 -16.24 3.14 0.82
C TYR A 292 -17.43 2.25 0.41
N ASP A 293 -18.63 2.84 0.40
CA ASP A 293 -19.89 2.15 0.10
C ASP A 293 -20.15 1.90 -1.39
N THR A 294 -19.20 2.26 -2.28
CA THR A 294 -19.34 2.07 -3.72
C THR A 294 -19.57 0.59 -4.03
N PRO A 295 -20.69 0.23 -4.67
CA PRO A 295 -20.94 -1.14 -5.11
C PRO A 295 -19.87 -1.59 -6.10
N THR A 296 -19.38 -2.82 -5.96
CA THR A 296 -18.27 -3.34 -6.78
C THR A 296 -18.47 -4.81 -7.13
N THR A 297 -18.03 -5.16 -8.34
CA THR A 297 -18.09 -6.49 -8.96
C THR A 297 -16.70 -6.99 -9.37
N ALA A 298 -16.59 -8.29 -9.67
CA ALA A 298 -15.37 -8.89 -10.19
C ALA A 298 -14.90 -8.26 -11.51
N ALA A 299 -15.84 -8.02 -12.43
CA ALA A 299 -15.56 -7.42 -13.73
C ALA A 299 -14.97 -6.01 -13.60
N GLU A 300 -15.52 -5.18 -12.71
CA GLU A 300 -15.02 -3.82 -12.48
C GLU A 300 -13.59 -3.81 -11.92
N LEU A 301 -13.28 -4.69 -10.97
CA LEU A 301 -11.93 -4.77 -10.41
C LEU A 301 -10.92 -5.32 -11.41
N LEU A 302 -11.27 -6.34 -12.19
CA LEU A 302 -10.40 -6.85 -13.26
C LEU A 302 -10.06 -5.73 -14.25
N ARG A 303 -11.08 -4.96 -14.64
CA ARG A 303 -10.93 -3.81 -15.55
C ARG A 303 -10.01 -2.74 -14.97
N VAL A 304 -10.27 -2.27 -13.75
CA VAL A 304 -9.42 -1.26 -13.10
C VAL A 304 -7.99 -1.74 -12.92
N THR A 305 -7.80 -3.02 -12.55
CA THR A 305 -6.46 -3.60 -12.36
C THR A 305 -5.61 -3.50 -13.62
N GLU A 306 -6.24 -3.75 -14.78
CA GLU A 306 -5.60 -3.64 -16.08
C GLU A 306 -5.35 -2.18 -16.48
N GLN A 307 -6.38 -1.33 -16.42
CA GLN A 307 -6.33 0.08 -16.84
C GLN A 307 -5.34 0.92 -16.03
N ALA A 308 -5.29 0.71 -14.71
CA ALA A 308 -4.38 1.42 -13.83
C ALA A 308 -2.98 0.75 -13.74
N ASN A 309 -2.67 -0.21 -14.61
CA ASN A 309 -1.40 -0.94 -14.66
C ASN A 309 -1.01 -1.60 -13.32
N LEU A 310 -1.99 -2.04 -12.54
CA LEU A 310 -1.78 -2.61 -11.20
C LEU A 310 -1.23 -4.05 -11.25
N TYR A 311 -1.11 -4.64 -12.44
CA TYR A 311 -0.32 -5.85 -12.67
C TYR A 311 1.19 -5.61 -12.74
N LEU A 312 1.62 -4.34 -12.81
CA LEU A 312 3.03 -3.96 -12.95
C LEU A 312 3.61 -3.44 -11.63
N SER A 313 4.89 -3.67 -11.43
CA SER A 313 5.67 -3.08 -10.33
C SER A 313 7.11 -2.87 -10.76
N THR A 314 7.86 -2.09 -9.98
CA THR A 314 9.30 -1.88 -10.21
C THR A 314 10.15 -3.15 -10.03
N ARG A 315 9.58 -4.25 -9.50
CA ARG A 315 10.29 -5.50 -9.20
C ARG A 315 9.85 -6.69 -10.05
N GLY A 316 8.84 -6.52 -10.91
CA GLY A 316 8.25 -7.60 -11.69
C GLY A 316 6.78 -7.35 -12.02
N VAL A 317 6.19 -8.29 -12.77
CA VAL A 317 4.76 -8.29 -13.14
C VAL A 317 4.01 -9.44 -12.48
N CYS A 318 2.69 -9.31 -12.38
CA CYS A 318 1.80 -10.36 -11.89
C CYS A 318 1.93 -11.62 -12.76
N ALA A 319 2.22 -12.76 -12.12
CA ALA A 319 2.41 -14.04 -12.78
C ALA A 319 1.10 -14.83 -13.02
N GLY A 320 -0.03 -14.39 -12.46
CA GLY A 320 -1.29 -15.15 -12.51
C GLY A 320 -1.89 -15.22 -13.92
N PRO A 321 -2.09 -16.41 -14.53
CA PRO A 321 -2.77 -16.54 -15.81
C PRO A 321 -4.18 -15.92 -15.76
N PRO A 322 -4.69 -15.30 -16.85
CA PRO A 322 -6.02 -14.65 -16.86
C PRO A 322 -7.14 -15.51 -16.29
N HIS A 323 -7.25 -16.77 -16.73
CA HIS A 323 -8.27 -17.69 -16.23
C HIS A 323 -8.18 -17.97 -14.72
N MET A 324 -6.97 -17.98 -14.13
CA MET A 324 -6.82 -18.13 -12.67
C MET A 324 -7.21 -16.86 -11.93
N VAL A 325 -6.91 -15.69 -12.49
CA VAL A 325 -7.33 -14.42 -11.89
C VAL A 325 -8.87 -14.32 -11.90
N GLU A 326 -9.50 -14.61 -13.04
CA GLU A 326 -10.95 -14.67 -13.19
C GLU A 326 -11.59 -15.68 -12.24
N ASP A 327 -11.04 -16.90 -12.14
CA ASP A 327 -11.55 -17.95 -11.27
C ASP A 327 -11.44 -17.58 -9.78
N PHE A 328 -10.36 -16.90 -9.38
CA PHE A 328 -10.22 -16.37 -8.02
C PHE A 328 -11.22 -15.26 -7.72
N PHE A 329 -11.41 -14.32 -8.64
CA PHE A 329 -12.36 -13.22 -8.46
C PHE A 329 -13.79 -13.74 -8.37
N ALA A 330 -14.18 -14.68 -9.23
CA ALA A 330 -15.49 -15.33 -9.16
C ALA A 330 -15.66 -16.10 -7.83
N THR A 331 -14.61 -16.74 -7.33
CA THR A 331 -14.67 -17.45 -6.04
C THR A 331 -14.80 -16.48 -4.87
N LEU A 332 -13.92 -15.47 -4.79
CA LEU A 332 -13.87 -14.49 -3.69
C LEU A 332 -15.11 -13.58 -3.68
N LEU A 333 -15.51 -13.02 -4.81
CA LEU A 333 -16.59 -12.04 -4.86
C LEU A 333 -17.97 -12.72 -5.01
N GLU A 334 -18.09 -13.65 -5.94
CA GLU A 334 -19.39 -14.24 -6.31
C GLU A 334 -19.70 -15.52 -5.51
N GLY A 335 -18.72 -16.06 -4.77
CA GLY A 335 -18.90 -17.30 -4.01
C GLY A 335 -18.96 -18.55 -4.89
N LYS A 336 -18.33 -18.50 -6.08
CA LYS A 336 -18.29 -19.64 -7.00
C LYS A 336 -17.73 -20.89 -6.29
N PRO A 337 -18.45 -22.02 -6.29
CA PRO A 337 -17.98 -23.24 -5.62
C PRO A 337 -16.79 -23.85 -6.37
N VAL A 338 -15.89 -24.49 -5.60
CA VAL A 338 -14.74 -25.20 -6.15
C VAL A 338 -15.19 -26.52 -6.78
N THR A 339 -14.78 -26.77 -8.03
CA THR A 339 -15.16 -27.98 -8.77
C THR A 339 -14.21 -29.16 -8.53
N GLY A 340 -14.77 -30.36 -8.42
CA GLY A 340 -14.04 -31.62 -8.28
C GLY A 340 -14.29 -32.33 -6.95
N ALA A 341 -13.39 -33.23 -6.58
CA ALA A 341 -13.49 -34.00 -5.34
C ALA A 341 -13.48 -33.08 -4.10
N PRO A 342 -14.25 -33.40 -3.04
CA PRO A 342 -14.24 -32.66 -1.78
C PRO A 342 -12.83 -32.55 -1.21
N ILE A 343 -12.44 -31.34 -0.82
CA ILE A 343 -11.17 -31.07 -0.15
C ILE A 343 -11.46 -31.00 1.35
N PRO A 344 -10.79 -31.80 2.20
CA PRO A 344 -11.03 -31.78 3.64
C PRO A 344 -10.64 -30.42 4.24
N PRO A 345 -11.30 -30.00 5.33
CA PRO A 345 -10.90 -28.82 6.07
C PRO A 345 -9.48 -28.94 6.61
N ALA A 346 -8.70 -27.88 6.44
CA ALA A 346 -7.41 -27.72 7.06
C ALA A 346 -7.59 -27.36 8.54
N ALA A 347 -6.66 -27.82 9.39
CA ALA A 347 -6.75 -27.61 10.83
C ALA A 347 -6.81 -26.12 11.22
N TRP A 348 -6.14 -25.25 10.46
CA TRP A 348 -6.10 -23.81 10.71
C TRP A 348 -7.45 -23.11 10.45
N GLU A 349 -8.43 -23.75 9.81
CA GLU A 349 -9.74 -23.11 9.61
C GLU A 349 -10.54 -22.92 10.89
N ALA A 350 -10.26 -23.72 11.91
CA ALA A 350 -10.83 -23.51 13.24
C ALA A 350 -10.45 -22.12 13.81
N GLU A 351 -9.39 -21.50 13.28
CA GLU A 351 -8.88 -20.21 13.71
C GLU A 351 -9.53 -19.04 12.95
N LEU A 352 -10.37 -19.27 11.94
CA LEU A 352 -10.98 -18.21 11.12
C LEU A 352 -11.69 -17.12 11.94
N PRO A 353 -12.49 -17.44 12.98
CA PRO A 353 -13.11 -16.40 13.80
C PRO A 353 -12.09 -15.52 14.54
N ALA A 354 -10.97 -16.09 14.99
CA ALA A 354 -9.89 -15.32 15.63
C ALA A 354 -9.10 -14.52 14.59
N ALA A 355 -8.89 -15.06 13.39
CA ALA A 355 -8.25 -14.35 12.28
C ALA A 355 -9.08 -13.16 11.81
N MET A 356 -10.41 -13.26 11.84
CA MET A 356 -11.32 -12.15 11.60
C MET A 356 -11.07 -11.00 12.57
N ASP A 357 -11.18 -11.26 13.87
CA ASP A 357 -10.97 -10.24 14.90
C ASP A 357 -9.56 -9.64 14.82
N TYR A 358 -8.54 -10.47 14.55
CA TYR A 358 -7.15 -10.03 14.41
C TYR A 358 -6.94 -9.13 13.18
N GLY A 359 -7.51 -9.51 12.04
CA GLY A 359 -7.46 -8.70 10.82
C GLY A 359 -8.15 -7.35 10.98
N LEU A 360 -9.33 -7.33 11.62
CA LEU A 360 -10.07 -6.09 11.88
C LEU A 360 -9.36 -5.19 12.90
N LEU A 361 -8.80 -5.74 13.98
CA LEU A 361 -7.93 -4.99 14.90
C LEU A 361 -6.69 -4.43 14.19
N GLY A 362 -6.07 -5.23 13.32
CA GLY A 362 -4.96 -4.78 12.48
C GLY A 362 -5.35 -3.64 11.54
N LEU A 363 -6.56 -3.68 10.97
CA LEU A 363 -7.09 -2.61 10.14
C LEU A 363 -7.35 -1.32 10.96
N GLN A 364 -7.81 -1.44 12.20
CA GLN A 364 -7.92 -0.30 13.12
C GLN A 364 -6.56 0.35 13.41
N LEU A 365 -5.54 -0.46 13.74
CA LEU A 365 -4.17 0.02 13.94
C LEU A 365 -3.61 0.68 12.67
N TYR A 366 -3.88 0.10 11.49
CA TYR A 366 -3.47 0.66 10.21
C TYR A 366 -4.11 2.02 9.91
N SER A 367 -5.40 2.19 10.20
CA SER A 367 -6.07 3.50 10.10
C SER A 367 -5.45 4.52 11.05
N LEU A 368 -5.20 4.16 12.32
CA LEU A 368 -4.54 5.04 13.30
C LEU A 368 -3.13 5.46 12.82
N GLN A 369 -2.29 4.51 12.40
CA GLN A 369 -0.94 4.79 11.87
C GLN A 369 -0.99 5.70 10.63
N SER A 370 -1.94 5.48 9.74
CA SER A 370 -2.03 6.26 8.50
C SER A 370 -2.55 7.68 8.74
N THR A 371 -3.49 7.86 9.67
CA THR A 371 -3.92 9.19 10.12
C THR A 371 -2.82 9.92 10.89
N HIS A 372 -2.03 9.23 11.71
CA HIS A 372 -0.85 9.82 12.36
C HIS A 372 0.15 10.37 11.34
N TRP A 373 0.44 9.61 10.29
CA TRP A 373 1.25 10.09 9.16
C TRP A 373 0.63 11.31 8.48
N SER A 374 -0.68 11.31 8.23
CA SER A 374 -1.41 12.46 7.67
C SER A 374 -1.23 13.73 8.51
N ARG A 375 -1.31 13.63 9.85
CA ARG A 375 -1.06 14.76 10.76
C ARG A 375 0.39 15.24 10.70
N MET A 376 1.35 14.34 10.57
CA MET A 376 2.76 14.70 10.39
C MET A 376 3.00 15.43 9.06
N CYS A 377 2.35 15.03 7.96
CA CYS A 377 2.42 15.75 6.69
C CYS A 377 1.92 17.19 6.81
N HIS A 378 0.88 17.43 7.61
CA HIS A 378 0.41 18.79 7.88
C HIS A 378 1.45 19.62 8.67
N ALA A 379 2.12 19.03 9.66
CA ALA A 379 3.19 19.71 10.37
C ALA A 379 4.36 20.05 9.43
N TYR A 380 4.74 19.15 8.52
CA TYR A 380 5.72 19.44 7.47
C TYR A 380 5.30 20.61 6.58
N ASP A 381 4.03 20.71 6.19
CA ASP A 381 3.49 21.80 5.35
C ASP A 381 3.61 23.17 6.02
N VAL A 382 3.24 23.25 7.30
CA VAL A 382 3.39 24.48 8.11
C VAL A 382 4.86 24.87 8.27
N ILE A 383 5.72 23.90 8.60
CA ILE A 383 7.16 24.12 8.80
C ILE A 383 7.83 24.56 7.49
N HIS A 384 7.52 23.88 6.39
CA HIS A 384 8.06 24.20 5.06
C HIS A 384 7.69 25.63 4.68
N THR A 385 6.40 25.99 4.79
CA THR A 385 5.91 27.34 4.51
C THR A 385 6.63 28.40 5.34
N ALA A 386 6.74 28.20 6.66
CA ALA A 386 7.42 29.16 7.55
C ALA A 386 8.90 29.35 7.19
N LEU A 387 9.60 28.27 6.79
CA LEU A 387 11.02 28.34 6.42
C LEU A 387 11.26 29.07 5.08
N LEU A 388 10.23 29.23 4.23
CA LEU A 388 10.33 29.99 2.98
C LEU A 388 10.28 31.52 3.21
N GLU A 389 9.75 31.98 4.34
CA GLU A 389 9.55 33.41 4.64
C GLU A 389 10.84 34.17 4.99
N VAL A 390 11.92 33.44 5.27
CA VAL A 390 13.21 34.02 5.66
C VAL A 390 14.27 33.79 4.58
N GLU A 391 15.12 34.80 4.38
CA GLU A 391 16.27 34.70 3.48
C GLU A 391 17.23 33.59 3.94
N GLU A 392 17.76 32.87 2.96
CA GLU A 392 18.68 31.77 3.19
C GLU A 392 20.01 32.26 3.76
N GLU A 393 20.47 31.62 4.84
CA GLU A 393 21.83 31.74 5.32
C GLU A 393 22.51 30.36 5.24
N PRO A 394 23.25 30.09 4.14
CA PRO A 394 23.87 28.79 3.92
C PRO A 394 24.77 28.39 5.09
N GLY A 395 24.57 27.18 5.62
CA GLY A 395 25.31 26.65 6.77
C GLY A 395 24.81 27.11 8.15
N GLY A 396 23.99 28.16 8.21
CA GLY A 396 23.27 28.57 9.42
C GLY A 396 22.20 27.55 9.84
N VAL A 397 21.72 27.65 11.08
CA VAL A 397 20.73 26.70 11.64
C VAL A 397 19.46 26.62 10.80
N LEU A 398 18.90 27.79 10.43
CA LEU A 398 17.70 27.86 9.58
C LEU A 398 17.97 27.35 8.16
N GLY A 399 19.14 27.62 7.59
CA GLY A 399 19.53 27.11 6.28
C GLY A 399 19.62 25.58 6.25
N ARG A 400 20.23 24.96 7.28
CA ARG A 400 20.29 23.51 7.40
C ARG A 400 18.91 22.88 7.63
N LEU A 401 18.11 23.48 8.50
CA LEU A 401 16.73 23.04 8.75
C LEU A 401 15.89 23.09 7.47
N ARG A 402 15.94 24.20 6.73
CA ARG A 402 15.28 24.35 5.42
C ARG A 402 15.75 23.30 4.43
N ALA A 403 17.07 23.10 4.29
CA ALA A 403 17.60 22.09 3.38
C ALA A 403 17.17 20.66 3.75
N HIS A 404 17.04 20.34 5.03
CA HIS A 404 16.53 19.05 5.47
C HIS A 404 15.05 18.89 5.17
N VAL A 405 14.24 19.87 5.60
CA VAL A 405 12.79 19.85 5.36
C VAL A 405 12.48 19.80 3.86
N GLU A 406 13.24 20.48 3.00
CA GLU A 406 13.06 20.41 1.54
C GLU A 406 13.32 19.00 0.98
N ARG A 407 14.32 18.27 1.49
CA ARG A 407 14.55 16.86 1.09
C ARG A 407 13.37 15.97 1.49
N ASP A 408 12.89 16.13 2.72
CA ASP A 408 11.72 15.38 3.21
C ASP A 408 10.44 15.78 2.47
N TRP A 409 10.32 17.06 2.11
CA TRP A 409 9.17 17.64 1.44
C TRP A 409 8.89 16.98 0.11
N GLN A 410 9.92 16.65 -0.68
CA GLN A 410 9.77 15.90 -1.93
C GLN A 410 9.02 14.56 -1.72
N LEU A 411 9.23 13.89 -0.58
CA LEU A 411 8.55 12.64 -0.25
C LEU A 411 7.13 12.88 0.25
N VAL A 412 6.92 13.95 1.01
CA VAL A 412 5.59 14.40 1.44
C VAL A 412 4.73 14.77 0.23
N GLN A 413 5.31 15.41 -0.78
CA GLN A 413 4.63 15.77 -2.03
C GLN A 413 4.11 14.55 -2.79
N LEU A 414 4.91 13.47 -2.87
CA LEU A 414 4.50 12.20 -3.49
C LEU A 414 3.28 11.56 -2.83
N SER A 415 3.00 11.89 -1.57
CA SER A 415 1.81 11.41 -0.87
C SER A 415 0.56 12.24 -1.13
N GLY A 416 0.68 13.46 -1.67
CA GLY A 416 -0.42 14.41 -1.85
C GLY A 416 -1.04 14.96 -0.55
N LEU A 417 -0.63 14.47 0.62
CA LEU A 417 -1.25 14.80 1.92
C LEU A 417 -0.87 16.19 2.47
N HIS A 418 0.03 16.91 1.80
CA HIS A 418 0.29 18.32 2.10
C HIS A 418 -0.90 19.20 1.74
N HIS A 419 -1.66 18.85 0.69
CA HIS A 419 -2.89 19.56 0.33
C HIS A 419 -4.05 19.21 1.28
N ALA A 420 -4.77 20.25 1.73
CA ALA A 420 -5.87 20.09 2.69
C ALA A 420 -7.00 19.18 2.18
N THR A 421 -7.39 19.29 0.90
CA THR A 421 -8.49 18.49 0.34
C THR A 421 -8.16 17.00 0.22
N PRO A 422 -7.07 16.56 -0.46
CA PRO A 422 -6.66 15.14 -0.46
C PRO A 422 -6.46 14.58 0.95
N ARG A 423 -5.91 15.39 1.87
CA ARG A 423 -5.75 15.01 3.28
C ARG A 423 -7.09 14.72 3.96
N ALA A 424 -8.06 15.62 3.86
CA ALA A 424 -9.39 15.45 4.46
C ALA A 424 -10.12 14.22 3.90
N LEU A 425 -10.04 14.00 2.58
CA LEU A 425 -10.65 12.84 1.93
C LEU A 425 -10.00 11.52 2.38
N THR A 426 -8.67 11.49 2.49
CA THR A 426 -7.92 10.34 3.00
C THR A 426 -8.27 10.03 4.45
N GLU A 427 -8.36 11.05 5.31
CA GLU A 427 -8.76 10.88 6.71
C GLU A 427 -10.20 10.38 6.86
N ALA A 428 -11.12 10.82 5.99
CA ALA A 428 -12.48 10.30 5.95
C ALA A 428 -12.52 8.82 5.56
N ALA A 429 -11.74 8.39 4.57
CA ALA A 429 -11.63 6.99 4.17
C ALA A 429 -11.10 6.11 5.32
N PHE A 430 -10.05 6.54 6.04
CA PHE A 430 -9.53 5.81 7.19
C PHE A 430 -10.52 5.78 8.37
N SER A 431 -11.30 6.85 8.56
CA SER A 431 -12.33 6.92 9.60
C SER A 431 -13.43 5.89 9.35
N GLU A 432 -13.88 5.75 8.10
CA GLU A 432 -14.87 4.74 7.73
C GLU A 432 -14.30 3.32 7.88
N MET A 433 -13.06 3.08 7.41
CA MET A 433 -12.36 1.79 7.62
C MET A 433 -12.29 1.42 9.11
N TYR A 434 -11.93 2.38 9.97
CA TYR A 434 -11.81 2.17 11.42
C TYR A 434 -13.16 1.81 12.06
N ALA A 435 -14.21 2.57 11.73
CA ALA A 435 -15.57 2.35 12.26
C ALA A 435 -16.15 1.01 11.81
N ARG A 436 -15.99 0.66 10.52
CA ARG A 436 -16.44 -0.62 9.96
C ARG A 436 -15.70 -1.80 10.57
N ALA A 437 -14.37 -1.68 10.72
CA ALA A 437 -13.59 -2.69 11.40
C ALA A 437 -14.02 -2.89 12.86
N GLN A 438 -14.41 -1.83 13.55
CA GLN A 438 -14.92 -1.93 14.92
C GLN A 438 -16.23 -2.73 14.98
N ARG A 439 -17.17 -2.43 14.09
CA ARG A 439 -18.50 -3.06 14.03
C ARG A 439 -18.44 -4.54 13.63
N GLY A 440 -17.47 -4.90 12.79
CA GLY A 440 -17.28 -6.26 12.30
C GLY A 440 -16.76 -7.27 13.34
N ARG A 441 -16.26 -6.79 14.47
CA ARG A 441 -15.63 -7.63 15.49
C ARG A 441 -16.65 -8.36 16.35
N ARG A 442 -16.30 -9.58 16.76
CA ARG A 442 -17.12 -10.33 17.71
C ARG A 442 -17.19 -9.61 19.06
N GLY A 443 -18.40 -9.55 19.62
CA GLY A 443 -18.65 -8.87 20.89
C GLY A 443 -18.67 -7.35 20.83
N PHE A 444 -18.70 -6.75 19.63
CA PHE A 444 -18.93 -5.32 19.47
C PHE A 444 -20.25 -4.88 20.15
N ARG A 445 -20.24 -3.68 20.74
CA ARG A 445 -21.40 -3.08 21.42
C ARG A 445 -21.66 -1.70 20.81
N GLU A 446 -22.87 -1.49 20.29
CA GLU A 446 -23.28 -0.23 19.64
C GLU A 446 -23.18 1.00 20.55
N GLY A 447 -23.22 0.83 21.88
CA GLY A 447 -23.11 1.92 22.84
C GLY A 447 -21.68 2.37 23.16
N ALA A 448 -20.64 1.75 22.58
CA ALA A 448 -19.25 2.10 22.85
C ALA A 448 -18.35 2.21 21.59
N PRO A 449 -18.82 2.78 20.46
CA PRO A 449 -17.95 3.01 19.32
C PRO A 449 -16.90 4.05 19.67
N GLN A 450 -15.69 3.87 19.15
CA GLN A 450 -14.62 4.85 19.24
C GLN A 450 -14.54 5.53 17.88
N HIS A 451 -14.51 6.86 17.82
CA HIS A 451 -14.29 7.55 16.56
C HIS A 451 -12.81 7.79 16.35
N LEU A 452 -12.32 7.53 15.13
CA LEU A 452 -10.92 7.72 14.78
C LEU A 452 -10.45 9.15 15.04
N ARG A 453 -11.29 10.16 14.76
CA ARG A 453 -10.99 11.57 15.01
C ARG A 453 -10.74 11.89 16.48
N ASP A 454 -11.41 11.20 17.40
CA ASP A 454 -11.29 11.45 18.83
C ASP A 454 -9.91 11.00 19.34
N ALA A 455 -9.28 10.03 18.68
CA ALA A 455 -7.91 9.62 18.95
C ALA A 455 -6.87 10.71 18.63
N PHE A 456 -7.23 11.69 17.79
CA PHE A 456 -6.38 12.81 17.39
C PHE A 456 -6.97 14.14 17.86
N THR A 457 -7.65 14.16 19.00
CA THR A 457 -8.04 15.40 19.67
C THR A 457 -7.01 15.68 20.78
N PRO A 458 -6.23 16.78 20.70
CA PRO A 458 -5.26 17.14 21.75
C PRO A 458 -5.93 17.27 23.12
N ALA A 459 -5.22 16.92 24.18
CA ALA A 459 -5.73 17.11 25.54
C ALA A 459 -5.81 18.60 25.92
N GLY A 460 -4.89 19.43 25.41
CA GLY A 460 -4.85 20.86 25.70
C GLY A 460 -4.48 21.17 27.16
N ASP A 461 -3.72 20.28 27.79
CA ASP A 461 -3.35 20.35 29.19
C ASP A 461 -2.00 21.07 29.41
N GLU A 462 -1.55 21.11 30.67
CA GLU A 462 -0.28 21.75 31.03
C GLU A 462 0.94 21.08 30.37
N VAL A 463 0.87 19.79 30.05
CA VAL A 463 1.96 19.06 29.39
C VAL A 463 2.13 19.60 27.96
N ASP A 464 1.03 19.83 27.24
CA ASP A 464 1.07 20.46 25.90
C ASP A 464 1.65 21.87 25.95
N GLY A 465 1.21 22.68 26.92
CA GLY A 465 1.70 24.04 27.12
C GLY A 465 3.20 24.09 27.42
N ASN A 466 3.66 23.24 28.34
CA ASN A 466 5.07 23.16 28.74
C ASN A 466 5.97 22.66 27.60
N ALA A 467 5.53 21.65 26.83
CA ALA A 467 6.27 21.15 25.68
C ALA A 467 6.46 22.23 24.60
N ARG A 468 5.41 23.01 24.31
CA ARG A 468 5.46 24.13 23.36
C ARG A 468 6.46 25.20 23.78
N LEU A 469 6.38 25.66 25.03
CA LEU A 469 7.31 26.67 25.57
C LEU A 469 8.76 26.15 25.53
N ARG A 470 8.97 24.89 25.92
CA ARG A 470 10.30 24.28 25.92
C ARG A 470 10.89 24.14 24.53
N LEU A 471 10.08 23.77 23.53
CA LEU A 471 10.54 23.68 22.14
C LEU A 471 10.97 25.05 21.59
N ARG A 472 10.18 26.10 21.83
CA ARG A 472 10.55 27.48 21.43
C ARG A 472 11.87 27.90 22.07
N GLU A 473 12.03 27.67 23.37
CA GLU A 473 13.27 27.96 24.09
C GLU A 473 14.48 27.23 23.49
N LEU A 474 14.37 25.91 23.29
CA LEU A 474 15.44 25.08 22.74
C LEU A 474 15.80 25.50 21.31
N MET A 475 14.82 25.72 20.44
CA MET A 475 15.06 26.12 19.04
C MET A 475 15.73 27.49 18.96
N ARG A 476 15.26 28.49 19.72
CA ARG A 476 15.89 29.81 19.81
C ARG A 476 17.31 29.71 20.35
N SER A 477 17.52 28.95 21.42
CA SER A 477 18.85 28.75 22.01
C SER A 477 19.84 28.18 20.98
N ARG A 478 19.43 27.15 20.22
CA ARG A 478 20.29 26.51 19.21
C ARG A 478 20.57 27.41 18.01
N ALA A 479 19.66 28.31 17.69
CA ALA A 479 19.84 29.32 16.65
C ALA A 479 20.57 30.59 17.10
N GLY A 480 21.03 30.68 18.36
CA GLY A 480 21.73 31.86 18.88
C GLY A 480 20.82 33.02 19.30
N ALA A 481 19.59 32.71 19.75
CA ALA A 481 18.56 33.66 20.18
C ALA A 481 18.22 34.75 19.14
N PRO A 482 17.86 34.37 17.90
CA PRO A 482 17.54 35.34 16.86
C PRO A 482 16.27 36.13 17.19
N SER A 483 16.23 37.40 16.78
CA SER A 483 15.09 38.30 16.93
C SER A 483 14.43 38.63 15.58
N GLY A 484 13.21 39.18 15.62
CA GLY A 484 12.44 39.54 14.42
C GLY A 484 12.03 38.30 13.62
N ALA A 485 11.93 38.44 12.29
CA ALA A 485 11.40 37.39 11.39
C ALA A 485 12.05 36.00 11.59
N ARG A 486 13.36 35.94 11.86
CA ARG A 486 14.05 34.67 12.12
C ARG A 486 13.62 34.01 13.43
N GLY A 487 13.35 34.81 14.46
CA GLY A 487 12.80 34.34 15.74
C GLY A 487 11.35 33.90 15.60
N ASP A 488 10.56 34.60 14.79
CA ASP A 488 9.16 34.28 14.52
C ASP A 488 9.01 32.96 13.75
N VAL A 489 9.86 32.73 12.74
CA VAL A 489 9.90 31.45 12.01
C VAL A 489 10.25 30.28 12.92
N LEU A 490 11.23 30.42 13.83
CA LEU A 490 11.55 29.35 14.78
C LEU A 490 10.40 29.06 15.74
N ASP A 491 9.66 30.09 16.17
CA ASP A 491 8.48 29.89 17.00
C ASP A 491 7.37 29.18 16.24
N ALA A 492 7.16 29.51 14.96
CA ALA A 492 6.21 28.81 14.10
C ALA A 492 6.58 27.33 13.90
N VAL A 493 7.87 27.03 13.68
CA VAL A 493 8.36 25.64 13.61
C VAL A 493 8.14 24.92 14.94
N ALA A 494 8.49 25.54 16.06
CA ALA A 494 8.28 24.97 17.39
C ALA A 494 6.81 24.68 17.67
N ASP A 495 5.92 25.60 17.28
CA ASP A 495 4.48 25.45 17.44
C ASP A 495 3.90 24.31 16.62
N ALA A 496 4.31 24.18 15.35
CA ALA A 496 3.87 23.10 14.48
C ALA A 496 4.31 21.72 15.02
N VAL A 497 5.54 21.62 15.54
CA VAL A 497 6.03 20.41 16.21
C VAL A 497 5.22 20.14 17.49
N ALA A 498 5.01 21.15 18.33
CA ALA A 498 4.28 20.99 19.58
C ALA A 498 2.83 20.54 19.37
N GLU A 499 2.16 21.10 18.35
CA GLU A 499 0.81 20.69 17.96
C GLU A 499 0.77 19.23 17.50
N PHE A 500 1.73 18.82 16.67
CA PHE A 500 1.86 17.42 16.26
C PHE A 500 2.09 16.48 17.46
N LEU A 501 2.96 16.85 18.41
CA LEU A 501 3.22 16.04 19.60
C LEU A 501 2.01 15.89 20.52
N ALA A 502 1.18 16.93 20.64
CA ALA A 502 -0.08 16.89 21.40
C ALA A 502 -1.10 15.93 20.76
N LEU A 503 -1.19 15.93 19.43
CA LEU A 503 -1.99 14.97 18.66
C LEU A 503 -1.46 13.55 18.84
N GLU A 504 -0.14 13.36 18.74
CA GLU A 504 0.51 12.06 18.92
C GLU A 504 0.29 11.51 20.34
N ARG A 505 0.39 12.34 21.38
CA ARG A 505 0.14 11.93 22.77
C ARG A 505 -1.24 11.31 22.94
N SER A 506 -2.24 11.95 22.34
CA SER A 506 -3.64 11.48 22.38
C SER A 506 -3.80 10.16 21.61
N ALA A 507 -3.13 10.04 20.46
CA ALA A 507 -3.18 8.85 19.62
C ALA A 507 -2.48 7.64 20.26
N LEU A 508 -1.38 7.85 21.00
CA LEU A 508 -0.61 6.79 21.67
C LEU A 508 -1.49 5.95 22.61
N ARG A 509 -2.39 6.59 23.36
CA ARG A 509 -3.34 5.91 24.24
C ARG A 509 -4.23 4.92 23.48
N VAL A 510 -4.79 5.37 22.35
CA VAL A 510 -5.72 4.56 21.54
C VAL A 510 -4.98 3.45 20.79
N LEU A 511 -3.78 3.74 20.26
CA LEU A 511 -2.87 2.75 19.67
C LEU A 511 -2.52 1.65 20.68
N GLU A 512 -2.06 2.02 21.87
CA GLU A 512 -1.69 1.07 22.93
C GLU A 512 -2.90 0.27 23.42
N GLY A 513 -4.07 0.90 23.57
CA GLY A 513 -5.32 0.23 23.92
C GLY A 513 -5.79 -0.79 22.86
N THR A 514 -5.61 -0.48 21.58
CA THR A 514 -5.93 -1.40 20.48
C THR A 514 -4.90 -2.54 20.44
N GLN A 515 -3.61 -2.24 20.62
CA GLN A 515 -2.54 -3.24 20.72
C GLN A 515 -2.72 -4.20 21.90
N ARG A 516 -3.23 -3.72 23.05
CA ARG A 516 -3.59 -4.59 24.18
C ARG A 516 -4.62 -5.64 23.78
N GLN A 517 -5.61 -5.27 22.98
CA GLN A 517 -6.62 -6.22 22.49
C GLN A 517 -6.01 -7.23 21.51
N VAL A 518 -5.11 -6.77 20.64
CA VAL A 518 -4.31 -7.63 19.77
C VAL A 518 -3.50 -8.64 20.59
N ASN A 519 -2.77 -8.20 21.60
CA ASN A 519 -1.98 -9.08 22.46
C ASN A 519 -2.85 -10.08 23.22
N ALA A 520 -4.00 -9.64 23.74
CA ALA A 520 -4.95 -10.52 24.42
C ALA A 520 -5.46 -11.63 23.47
N LEU A 521 -5.82 -11.27 22.24
CA LEU A 521 -6.25 -12.23 21.21
C LEU A 521 -5.13 -13.24 20.86
N LEU A 522 -3.90 -12.76 20.75
CA LEU A 522 -2.72 -13.57 20.44
C LEU A 522 -2.13 -14.27 21.68
N GLN A 523 -2.72 -14.05 22.85
CA GLN A 523 -2.25 -14.54 24.14
C GLN A 523 -0.80 -14.12 24.47
N ARG A 524 -0.36 -12.97 23.96
CA ARG A 524 0.96 -12.40 24.25
C ARG A 524 0.91 -11.54 25.51
N PRO A 525 2.00 -11.47 26.30
CA PRO A 525 2.12 -10.46 27.34
C PRO A 525 2.13 -9.07 26.71
N HIS A 526 1.50 -8.11 27.36
CA HIS A 526 1.65 -6.71 27.00
C HIS A 526 2.86 -6.11 27.74
N PRO A 527 3.68 -5.27 27.10
CA PRO A 527 4.81 -4.61 27.74
C PRO A 527 4.40 -3.83 28.99
N ALA A 528 5.29 -3.80 29.99
CA ALA A 528 5.04 -3.05 31.23
C ALA A 528 5.22 -1.54 31.05
N ARG A 529 6.10 -1.14 30.13
CA ARG A 529 6.29 0.27 29.76
C ARG A 529 5.18 0.75 28.84
N LYS A 530 5.00 2.06 28.76
CA LYS A 530 4.09 2.70 27.80
C LYS A 530 4.64 2.68 26.38
N LEU A 531 3.73 2.70 25.41
CA LEU A 531 4.05 2.98 24.02
C LEU A 531 4.48 4.44 23.89
N SER A 532 5.50 4.69 23.08
CA SER A 532 6.07 6.02 22.88
C SER A 532 6.13 6.41 21.40
N GLY A 533 6.29 7.71 21.13
CA GLY A 533 6.57 8.21 19.78
C GLY A 533 7.84 7.60 19.16
N ALA A 534 8.83 7.25 20.00
CA ALA A 534 10.04 6.57 19.55
C ALA A 534 9.74 5.18 18.98
N ASP A 535 8.79 4.44 19.55
CA ASP A 535 8.34 3.14 19.01
C ASP A 535 7.67 3.31 17.64
N LEU A 536 6.79 4.31 17.51
CA LEU A 536 6.12 4.61 16.24
C LEU A 536 7.12 5.00 15.15
N SER A 537 8.20 5.72 15.51
CA SER A 537 9.27 6.11 14.58
C SER A 537 9.94 4.93 13.88
N LEU A 538 9.97 3.75 14.52
CA LEU A 538 10.54 2.53 13.92
C LEU A 538 9.81 2.15 12.62
N GLY A 539 8.51 2.43 12.52
CA GLY A 539 7.70 2.15 11.34
C GLY A 539 8.11 3.01 10.13
N HIS A 540 8.63 4.21 10.39
CA HIS A 540 9.22 5.09 9.37
C HIS A 540 10.60 4.58 8.96
N ARG A 541 11.45 4.21 9.92
CA ARG A 541 12.80 3.70 9.66
C ARG A 541 12.83 2.40 8.87
N LEU A 542 11.87 1.49 9.11
CA LEU A 542 11.72 0.26 8.33
C LEU A 542 11.37 0.51 6.85
N ARG A 543 10.97 1.73 6.48
CA ARG A 543 10.64 2.13 5.10
C ARG A 543 11.79 2.84 4.39
N ILE A 544 12.92 3.07 5.06
CA ILE A 544 14.11 3.66 4.43
C ILE A 544 14.53 2.78 3.24
N GLY A 545 14.82 3.43 2.11
CA GLY A 545 15.17 2.76 0.86
C GLY A 545 14.00 2.12 0.10
N THR A 546 12.76 2.34 0.53
CA THR A 546 11.56 1.91 -0.22
C THR A 546 10.97 3.07 -1.03
N THR A 547 10.25 2.77 -2.11
CA THR A 547 9.55 3.78 -2.94
C THR A 547 8.44 4.52 -2.19
N ARG A 548 8.03 4.05 -1.02
CA ARG A 548 7.04 4.68 -0.14
C ARG A 548 7.67 5.03 1.22
N MET A 549 8.92 5.47 1.20
CA MET A 549 9.59 6.03 2.38
C MET A 549 8.75 7.19 2.94
N ARG A 550 8.62 7.24 4.26
CA ARG A 550 7.93 8.31 4.97
C ARG A 550 8.96 8.93 5.90
N PRO A 551 9.40 10.18 5.69
CA PRO A 551 10.30 10.82 6.63
C PRO A 551 9.67 10.94 8.02
N TYR A 552 10.49 11.18 9.04
CA TYR A 552 10.01 11.33 10.42
C TYR A 552 10.44 12.69 10.96
N LEU A 553 9.46 13.53 11.29
CA LEU A 553 9.70 14.93 11.64
C LEU A 553 10.68 15.13 12.80
N LEU A 554 10.66 14.26 13.81
CA LEU A 554 11.54 14.41 14.98
C LEU A 554 12.99 14.00 14.68
N ASP A 555 13.24 13.24 13.61
CA ASP A 555 14.62 12.99 13.15
C ASP A 555 15.25 14.31 12.65
N VAL A 556 14.49 15.21 12.02
CA VAL A 556 14.94 16.55 11.60
C VAL A 556 15.41 17.39 12.80
N LEU A 557 14.63 17.39 13.89
CA LEU A 557 14.97 18.13 15.11
C LEU A 557 16.24 17.60 15.77
N ARG A 558 16.39 16.27 15.80
CA ARG A 558 17.56 15.62 16.36
C ARG A 558 18.81 15.91 15.53
N GLU A 559 18.71 15.80 14.22
CA GLU A 559 19.87 15.88 13.32
C GLU A 559 20.35 17.32 13.11
N GLU A 560 19.43 18.28 12.94
CA GLU A 560 19.80 19.66 12.63
C GLU A 560 19.96 20.54 13.87
N LEU A 561 19.20 20.23 14.93
CA LEU A 561 19.16 21.01 16.17
C LEU A 561 19.70 20.26 17.38
N GLY A 562 19.96 18.95 17.30
CA GLY A 562 20.35 18.17 18.49
C GLY A 562 19.24 18.12 19.55
N ILE A 563 17.98 18.35 19.18
CA ILE A 563 16.84 18.30 20.09
C ILE A 563 16.28 16.89 20.09
N THR A 564 16.13 16.31 21.28
CA THR A 564 15.50 15.01 21.48
C THR A 564 14.12 15.20 22.11
N VAL A 565 13.19 14.35 21.70
CA VAL A 565 11.81 14.36 22.20
C VAL A 565 11.44 12.94 22.61
N GLU A 566 11.00 12.80 23.86
CA GLU A 566 10.34 11.60 24.37
C GLU A 566 8.86 11.92 24.55
N ASN A 567 8.00 11.26 23.78
CA ASN A 567 6.55 11.48 23.82
C ASN A 567 5.85 10.18 24.20
N THR A 568 5.00 10.24 25.23
CA THR A 568 4.19 9.13 25.76
C THR A 568 2.78 9.66 26.03
N GLU A 569 1.81 8.78 26.28
CA GLU A 569 0.42 9.22 26.57
C GLU A 569 0.29 10.21 27.75
N ASP A 570 1.25 10.20 28.68
CA ASP A 570 1.20 10.98 29.93
C ASP A 570 2.21 12.13 29.98
N ALA A 571 3.21 12.14 29.09
CA ALA A 571 4.31 13.09 29.16
C ALA A 571 4.96 13.37 27.80
N THR A 572 5.38 14.62 27.61
CA THR A 572 6.22 15.06 26.49
C THR A 572 7.47 15.75 27.06
N ARG A 573 8.65 15.16 26.84
CA ARG A 573 9.93 15.67 27.35
C ARG A 573 10.82 16.08 26.19
N CYS A 574 11.24 17.35 26.20
CA CYS A 574 12.11 17.92 25.17
C CYS A 574 13.46 18.31 25.79
N GLY A 575 14.56 17.81 25.23
CA GLY A 575 15.92 18.03 25.74
C GLY A 575 16.95 18.13 24.64
N LEU A 576 18.22 18.35 25.02
CA LEU A 576 19.35 18.28 24.09
C LEU A 576 19.93 16.87 24.10
N ALA A 577 20.33 16.37 22.93
CA ALA A 577 21.08 15.13 22.82
C ALA A 577 22.36 15.23 23.66
N SER A 578 22.61 14.22 24.49
CA SER A 578 23.89 14.09 25.19
C SER A 578 24.99 13.86 24.15
N SER A 579 26.00 14.74 24.14
CA SER A 579 27.15 14.70 23.24
C SER A 579 28.03 13.48 23.44
#